data_AF-A0A848LI68-F1
#
_entry.id   AF-A0A848LI68-F1
#
_cell.length_a   1.000
_cell.length_b   1.000
_cell.length_c   1.000
_cell.angle_alpha   90.00
_cell.angle_beta   90.00
_cell.angle_gamma   90.00
#
_symmetry.space_group_name_H-M   'P 1'
#
loop_
_entity.id
_entity.type
_entity.pdbx_description
1 polymer ?
#
loop_
_entity_poly.entity_id
_entity_poly.type
_entity_poly.pdbx_seq_one_letter_code
_entity_poly.pdbx_strand_id
1 'polypeptide(L)'
;TRPAPFNQPESIPPACQPLAKADPQAAKRTLVMTSKTSDVLSDVRQAFTHAPLIDLNGELVWYEVKVNEPYFDFVVNNGYYDSRKQPKTGVDFPQGANDAKGLGAIRVKAAWKVLGDAKSRFPDDPKRFYAVDALVFDKSTGKCTKRQMGLVGLHIVQKTQTFPRYVWATFEHVDNAPSQEEVSNGSAAKKKWSFYNPASNAVPNQQPKEGQWTTPVQVVRVVPIAGNPAAANARFQPMLAALRADNVWRNYQLVAAQWGGTNMSDPPTQPKFLANTTMETYLQEPVDAPNSPHGCINCHNTYATTTDGDFQLTKAWPHAKQRAKAIVQQSMRLLEAKR
;
A
#
# COMPACT_ATOMS: atom_id res chain seq x y z
N THR A 1 11.50 -14.32 17.27
CA THR A 1 12.88 -14.73 16.88
C THR A 1 13.47 -13.62 16.04
N ARG A 2 14.79 -13.45 16.07
CA ARG A 2 15.47 -12.48 15.21
C ARG A 2 15.16 -12.79 13.73
N PRO A 3 14.93 -11.77 12.88
CA PRO A 3 14.77 -11.99 11.44
C PRO A 3 16.06 -12.55 10.81
N ALA A 4 15.88 -13.16 9.64
CA ALA A 4 16.95 -13.42 8.69
C ALA A 4 17.69 -12.12 8.30
N PRO A 5 18.99 -12.16 7.93
CA PRO A 5 19.72 -10.99 7.44
C PRO A 5 19.01 -10.29 6.27
N PHE A 6 19.23 -8.98 6.10
CA PHE A 6 18.56 -8.16 5.09
C PHE A 6 18.68 -8.74 3.66
N ASN A 7 19.87 -9.23 3.30
CA ASN A 7 20.15 -9.78 1.98
C ASN A 7 19.75 -11.25 1.80
N GLN A 8 19.14 -11.88 2.83
CA GLN A 8 18.63 -13.23 2.69
C GLN A 8 17.30 -13.22 1.93
N PRO A 9 17.08 -14.13 0.95
CA PRO A 9 15.80 -14.26 0.28
C PRO A 9 14.65 -14.47 1.28
N GLU A 10 13.50 -13.88 0.97
CA GLU A 10 12.30 -14.05 1.77
C GLU A 10 11.85 -15.51 1.81
N SER A 11 11.23 -15.90 2.92
CA SER A 11 10.66 -17.24 3.05
C SER A 11 9.54 -17.44 2.04
N ILE A 12 9.68 -18.48 1.21
CA ILE A 12 8.70 -18.85 0.19
C ILE A 12 7.70 -19.86 0.82
N PRO A 13 6.38 -19.63 0.71
CA PRO A 13 5.38 -20.58 1.20
C PRO A 13 5.61 -21.99 0.62
N PRO A 14 5.39 -23.06 1.41
CA PRO A 14 5.59 -24.44 0.94
C PRO A 14 4.90 -24.75 -0.39
N ALA A 15 3.66 -24.28 -0.57
CA ALA A 15 2.90 -24.44 -1.81
C ALA A 15 3.54 -23.78 -3.05
N CYS A 16 4.40 -22.78 -2.84
CA CYS A 16 5.13 -22.09 -3.90
C CYS A 16 6.51 -22.68 -4.18
N GLN A 17 7.07 -23.52 -3.30
CA GLN A 17 8.44 -24.02 -3.45
C GLN A 17 8.70 -24.75 -4.78
N PRO A 18 7.79 -25.61 -5.30
CA PRO A 18 8.00 -26.24 -6.60
C PRO A 18 8.12 -25.22 -7.75
N LEU A 19 7.23 -24.21 -7.77
CA LEU A 19 7.27 -23.13 -8.76
C LEU A 19 8.49 -22.24 -8.59
N ALA A 20 8.90 -21.96 -7.35
CA ALA A 20 10.09 -21.16 -7.08
C ALA A 20 11.37 -21.83 -7.56
N LYS A 21 11.45 -23.18 -7.46
CA LYS A 21 12.57 -23.95 -8.02
C LYS A 21 12.57 -23.92 -9.54
N ALA A 22 11.40 -23.98 -10.17
CA ALA A 22 11.24 -23.94 -11.62
C ALA A 22 11.48 -22.53 -12.21
N ASP A 23 11.10 -21.48 -11.47
CA ASP A 23 11.24 -20.08 -11.89
C ASP A 23 11.81 -19.20 -10.76
N PRO A 24 13.15 -19.19 -10.61
CA PRO A 24 13.82 -18.38 -9.60
C PRO A 24 13.66 -16.87 -9.78
N GLN A 25 13.34 -16.39 -11.00
CA GLN A 25 13.13 -14.96 -11.23
C GLN A 25 11.77 -14.52 -10.67
N ALA A 26 10.71 -15.28 -10.94
CA ALA A 26 9.40 -15.03 -10.35
C ALA A 26 9.43 -15.17 -8.82
N ALA A 27 10.24 -16.10 -8.30
CA ALA A 27 10.40 -16.32 -6.87
C ALA A 27 10.94 -15.11 -6.10
N LYS A 28 11.69 -14.20 -6.76
CA LYS A 28 12.21 -12.96 -6.15
C LYS A 28 11.09 -12.07 -5.61
N ARG A 29 9.89 -12.18 -6.17
CA ARG A 29 8.69 -11.51 -5.65
C ARG A 29 7.58 -12.53 -5.47
N THR A 30 7.42 -12.99 -4.23
CA THR A 30 6.29 -13.84 -3.83
C THR A 30 5.24 -13.00 -3.11
N LEU A 31 4.13 -12.72 -3.77
CA LEU A 31 3.00 -11.96 -3.25
C LEU A 31 2.07 -12.89 -2.46
N VAL A 32 1.88 -12.58 -1.19
CA VAL A 32 1.06 -13.37 -0.25
C VAL A 32 -0.02 -12.55 0.44
N MET A 33 -0.06 -11.25 0.16
CA MET A 33 -0.97 -10.28 0.80
C MET A 33 -1.89 -9.69 -0.25
N THR A 34 -3.17 -9.68 0.08
CA THR A 34 -4.23 -8.96 -0.63
C THR A 34 -4.78 -7.82 0.26
N SER A 35 -4.14 -7.56 1.41
CA SER A 35 -4.52 -6.59 2.46
C SER A 35 -3.46 -5.57 2.81
N LYS A 36 -3.96 -4.50 3.42
CA LYS A 36 -3.30 -3.30 3.92
C LYS A 36 -3.31 -3.16 5.43
N THR A 37 -4.20 -3.84 6.17
CA THR A 37 -4.52 -3.49 7.58
C THR A 37 -4.76 -4.68 8.51
N SER A 38 -4.54 -5.93 8.09
CA SER A 38 -4.83 -7.09 8.96
C SER A 38 -3.65 -7.52 9.82
N ASP A 39 -3.99 -8.00 11.02
CA ASP A 39 -3.15 -8.51 12.11
C ASP A 39 -2.26 -9.71 11.75
N VAL A 40 -2.38 -10.18 10.50
CA VAL A 40 -1.64 -11.31 9.95
C VAL A 40 -1.26 -10.92 8.51
N LEU A 41 -0.02 -11.22 8.11
CA LEU A 41 0.53 -11.09 6.74
C LEU A 41 -0.21 -11.98 5.70
N SER A 42 -1.54 -11.99 5.70
CA SER A 42 -2.36 -13.02 5.04
C SER A 42 -3.78 -12.60 4.67
N ASP A 43 -4.19 -11.36 4.88
CA ASP A 43 -5.59 -11.00 4.65
C ASP A 43 -5.78 -10.27 3.31
N VAL A 44 -7.03 -9.94 2.96
CA VAL A 44 -7.52 -9.42 1.65
C VAL A 44 -8.05 -7.97 1.64
N ARG A 45 -7.69 -7.11 2.60
CA ARG A 45 -8.45 -5.91 3.00
C ARG A 45 -7.76 -4.58 2.70
N GLN A 46 -8.43 -3.62 2.06
CA GLN A 46 -7.92 -2.25 1.86
C GLN A 46 -7.86 -1.40 3.16
N ALA A 47 -7.33 -0.17 3.10
CA ALA A 47 -7.31 0.76 4.23
C ALA A 47 -8.76 0.99 4.72
N PHE A 48 -8.99 0.88 6.04
CA PHE A 48 -10.30 0.97 6.72
C PHE A 48 -11.41 -0.01 6.28
N THR A 49 -11.16 -0.88 5.31
CA THR A 49 -12.25 -1.57 4.60
C THR A 49 -11.93 -3.04 4.45
N HIS A 50 -12.88 -3.90 4.81
CA HIS A 50 -12.71 -5.34 4.88
C HIS A 50 -12.66 -6.02 3.50
N ALA A 51 -12.40 -5.24 2.44
CA ALA A 51 -12.67 -5.65 1.07
C ALA A 51 -11.44 -5.53 0.16
N PRO A 52 -11.22 -6.50 -0.74
CA PRO A 52 -10.17 -6.43 -1.75
C PRO A 52 -10.52 -5.42 -2.83
N LEU A 53 -9.53 -5.01 -3.62
CA LEU A 53 -9.76 -4.38 -4.92
C LEU A 53 -9.68 -5.47 -5.99
N ILE A 54 -10.69 -5.53 -6.84
CA ILE A 54 -10.84 -6.53 -7.90
C ILE A 54 -10.86 -5.78 -9.23
N ASP A 55 -10.00 -6.17 -10.16
CA ASP A 55 -9.90 -5.54 -11.48
C ASP A 55 -11.04 -5.95 -12.42
N LEU A 56 -11.04 -5.41 -13.64
CA LEU A 56 -12.07 -5.70 -14.64
C LEU A 56 -12.09 -7.16 -15.14
N ASN A 57 -10.99 -7.90 -14.96
CA ASN A 57 -10.93 -9.34 -15.25
C ASN A 57 -11.38 -10.22 -14.07
N GLY A 58 -11.76 -9.62 -12.94
CA GLY A 58 -12.13 -10.36 -11.73
C GLY A 58 -10.92 -10.83 -10.92
N GLU A 59 -9.72 -10.31 -11.21
CA GLU A 59 -8.49 -10.65 -10.50
C GLU A 59 -8.27 -9.72 -9.30
N LEU A 60 -7.76 -10.28 -8.20
CA LEU A 60 -7.42 -9.52 -7.00
C LEU A 60 -6.20 -8.62 -7.26
N VAL A 61 -6.23 -7.41 -6.71
CA VAL A 61 -5.05 -6.58 -6.54
C VAL A 61 -4.29 -7.04 -5.30
N TRP A 62 -3.01 -7.28 -5.48
CA TRP A 62 -2.07 -7.76 -4.47
C TRP A 62 -1.24 -6.62 -3.92
N TYR A 63 -0.87 -6.71 -2.65
CA TYR A 63 -0.06 -5.68 -2.00
C TYR A 63 1.26 -6.26 -1.50
N GLU A 64 2.29 -5.43 -1.52
CA GLU A 64 3.54 -5.70 -0.83
C GLU A 64 3.96 -4.47 -0.06
N VAL A 65 4.69 -4.68 1.03
CA VAL A 65 5.36 -3.61 1.76
C VAL A 65 6.80 -4.04 1.94
N LYS A 66 7.72 -3.11 1.67
CA LYS A 66 9.16 -3.33 1.77
C LYS A 66 9.80 -2.17 2.52
N VAL A 67 10.93 -2.44 3.13
CA VAL A 67 11.75 -1.45 3.83
C VAL A 67 13.19 -1.52 3.30
N ASN A 68 13.92 -0.42 3.39
CA ASN A 68 15.34 -0.42 3.02
C ASN A 68 16.24 -0.91 4.18
N GLU A 69 17.53 -1.10 3.88
CA GLU A 69 18.51 -1.62 4.83
C GLU A 69 18.67 -0.76 6.10
N PRO A 70 18.81 0.58 6.03
CA PRO A 70 18.84 1.43 7.23
C PRO A 70 17.62 1.25 8.15
N TYR A 71 16.44 1.09 7.57
CA TYR A 71 15.23 0.79 8.32
C TYR A 71 15.33 -0.58 9.00
N PHE A 72 15.67 -1.61 8.22
CA PHE A 72 15.77 -2.98 8.70
C PHE A 72 16.79 -3.12 9.84
N ASP A 73 18.00 -2.61 9.64
CA ASP A 73 19.09 -2.68 10.60
C ASP A 73 18.73 -1.97 11.90
N PHE A 74 18.09 -0.80 11.81
CA PHE A 74 17.62 -0.09 12.98
C PHE A 74 16.65 -0.95 13.82
N VAL A 75 15.68 -1.61 13.17
CA VAL A 75 14.73 -2.48 13.88
C VAL A 75 15.43 -3.72 14.47
N VAL A 76 16.38 -4.31 13.74
CA VAL A 76 17.12 -5.50 14.19
C VAL A 76 18.07 -5.18 15.34
N ASN A 77 18.84 -4.11 15.24
CA ASN A 77 19.86 -3.74 16.24
C ASN A 77 19.23 -3.29 17.56
N ASN A 78 18.07 -2.63 17.51
CA ASN A 78 17.32 -2.26 18.71
C ASN A 78 16.43 -3.38 19.25
N GLY A 79 16.36 -4.53 18.57
CA GLY A 79 15.49 -5.63 18.98
C GLY A 79 14.00 -5.35 18.81
N TYR A 80 13.62 -4.29 18.10
CA TYR A 80 12.23 -3.86 17.89
C TYR A 80 11.41 -4.83 17.03
N TYR A 81 12.05 -5.86 16.48
CA TYR A 81 11.35 -7.02 15.93
C TYR A 81 10.62 -7.87 16.98
N ASP A 82 10.83 -7.58 18.26
CA ASP A 82 10.11 -8.13 19.39
C ASP A 82 9.34 -6.98 20.05
N SER A 83 8.00 -7.06 20.04
CA SER A 83 7.16 -5.97 20.51
C SER A 83 7.37 -5.62 21.98
N ARG A 84 7.88 -6.57 22.78
CA ARG A 84 8.18 -6.35 24.20
C ARG A 84 9.38 -5.42 24.40
N LYS A 85 10.19 -5.21 23.37
CA LYS A 85 11.36 -4.32 23.35
C LYS A 85 11.06 -2.95 22.76
N GLN A 86 9.87 -2.75 22.18
CA GLN A 86 9.49 -1.46 21.59
C GLN A 86 9.21 -0.41 22.68
N PRO A 87 9.71 0.83 22.53
CA PRO A 87 9.45 1.90 23.48
C PRO A 87 7.98 2.33 23.44
N LYS A 88 7.44 2.75 24.59
CA LYS A 88 6.05 3.24 24.73
C LYS A 88 5.85 4.65 24.17
N THR A 89 6.94 5.40 23.98
CA THR A 89 6.95 6.82 23.63
C THR A 89 7.13 7.08 22.12
N GLY A 90 7.14 6.03 21.30
CA GLY A 90 7.41 6.10 19.86
C GLY A 90 8.87 5.81 19.52
N VAL A 91 9.13 5.63 18.22
CA VAL A 91 10.43 5.23 17.67
C VAL A 91 10.92 6.28 16.68
N ASP A 92 12.15 6.75 16.87
CA ASP A 92 12.78 7.71 15.97
C ASP A 92 13.74 7.01 15.00
N PHE A 93 13.26 6.71 13.79
CA PHE A 93 14.07 6.01 12.78
C PHE A 93 15.23 6.86 12.23
N PRO A 94 16.24 6.25 11.58
CA PRO A 94 17.35 6.97 10.97
C PRO A 94 16.88 7.98 9.91
N GLN A 95 17.43 9.18 9.94
CA GLN A 95 17.15 10.24 8.97
C GLN A 95 18.17 10.20 7.84
N GLY A 96 17.72 10.40 6.61
CA GLY A 96 18.60 10.56 5.46
C GLY A 96 19.11 11.98 5.33
N ALA A 97 20.34 12.15 4.86
CA ALA A 97 20.88 13.44 4.46
C ALA A 97 20.72 13.62 2.94
N ASN A 98 20.77 14.85 2.44
CA ASN A 98 20.87 15.12 1.00
C ASN A 98 22.30 14.86 0.49
N ASP A 99 22.88 13.72 0.85
CA ASP A 99 24.16 13.23 0.38
C ASP A 99 23.99 11.82 -0.20
N ALA A 100 24.97 11.39 -0.99
CA ALA A 100 24.94 10.06 -1.62
C ALA A 100 25.12 8.90 -0.62
N LYS A 101 25.27 9.17 0.69
CA LYS A 101 25.76 8.21 1.69
C LYS A 101 24.71 7.82 2.73
N GLY A 102 23.59 8.52 2.85
CA GLY A 102 22.55 8.17 3.83
C GLY A 102 21.13 8.44 3.34
N LEU A 103 20.44 7.42 2.82
CA LEU A 103 19.03 7.51 2.40
C LEU A 103 18.03 7.63 3.56
N GLY A 104 18.48 7.35 4.80
CA GLY A 104 17.59 7.26 5.96
C GLY A 104 16.65 6.06 5.88
N ALA A 105 15.66 6.02 6.76
CA ALA A 105 14.61 5.03 6.75
C ALA A 105 13.62 5.26 5.60
N ILE A 106 13.44 4.24 4.75
CA ILE A 106 12.44 4.22 3.68
C ILE A 106 11.54 3.01 3.87
N ARG A 107 10.23 3.24 3.72
CA ARG A 107 9.23 2.20 3.52
C ARG A 107 8.48 2.45 2.23
N VAL A 108 8.19 1.37 1.52
CA VAL A 108 7.31 1.40 0.36
C VAL A 108 6.14 0.45 0.56
N LYS A 109 4.98 0.82 0.01
CA LYS A 109 3.81 -0.06 -0.12
C LYS A 109 3.36 -0.04 -1.57
N ALA A 110 3.34 -1.18 -2.23
CA ALA A 110 3.00 -1.29 -3.63
C ALA A 110 1.71 -2.10 -3.82
N ALA A 111 0.92 -1.72 -4.83
CA ALA A 111 -0.25 -2.44 -5.32
C ALA A 111 0.05 -2.99 -6.71
N TRP A 112 -0.31 -4.25 -6.91
CA TRP A 112 0.00 -5.03 -8.10
C TRP A 112 -1.28 -5.66 -8.64
N LYS A 113 -1.59 -5.40 -9.91
CA LYS A 113 -2.65 -6.14 -10.61
C LYS A 113 -2.05 -7.26 -11.44
N VAL A 114 -2.80 -8.33 -11.65
CA VAL A 114 -2.49 -9.29 -12.70
C VAL A 114 -2.70 -8.59 -14.05
N LEU A 115 -1.72 -8.68 -14.95
CA LEU A 115 -1.87 -8.16 -16.30
C LEU A 115 -2.66 -9.16 -17.13
N GLY A 116 -3.78 -8.72 -17.68
CA GLY A 116 -4.60 -9.50 -18.59
C GLY A 116 -3.84 -9.78 -19.88
N ASP A 117 -3.75 -11.04 -20.26
CA ASP A 117 -3.17 -11.45 -21.54
C ASP A 117 -4.12 -11.18 -22.72
N ALA A 118 -3.70 -11.50 -23.93
CA ALA A 118 -4.50 -11.31 -25.15
C ALA A 118 -5.82 -12.12 -25.17
N LYS A 119 -5.99 -13.12 -24.29
CA LYS A 119 -7.21 -13.94 -24.16
C LYS A 119 -8.14 -13.43 -23.07
N SER A 120 -7.67 -12.51 -22.22
CA SER A 120 -8.44 -11.93 -21.13
C SER A 120 -9.53 -11.01 -21.68
N ARG A 121 -10.64 -10.88 -20.94
CA ARG A 121 -11.76 -10.00 -21.32
C ARG A 121 -11.32 -8.54 -21.44
N PHE A 122 -10.41 -8.13 -20.57
CA PHE A 122 -9.78 -6.82 -20.56
C PHE A 122 -8.26 -7.00 -20.65
N PRO A 123 -7.67 -7.12 -21.86
CA PRO A 123 -6.24 -7.34 -22.05
C PRO A 123 -5.39 -6.09 -21.76
N ASP A 124 -4.27 -6.20 -21.06
CA ASP A 124 -3.37 -5.07 -20.82
C ASP A 124 -2.22 -5.04 -21.83
N ASP A 125 -1.57 -3.88 -21.96
CA ASP A 125 -0.26 -3.78 -22.61
C ASP A 125 0.83 -3.77 -21.52
N PRO A 126 1.58 -4.87 -21.30
CA PRO A 126 2.63 -4.92 -20.28
C PRO A 126 3.72 -3.86 -20.46
N LYS A 127 3.91 -3.32 -21.67
CA LYS A 127 4.90 -2.26 -21.94
C LYS A 127 4.54 -0.92 -21.30
N ARG A 128 3.30 -0.75 -20.84
CA ARG A 128 2.88 0.46 -20.13
C ARG A 128 3.21 0.42 -18.64
N PHE A 129 3.35 -0.77 -18.07
CA PHE A 129 3.52 -0.98 -16.64
C PHE A 129 4.99 -1.28 -16.30
N TYR A 130 5.39 -0.97 -15.07
CA TYR A 130 6.47 -1.71 -14.43
C TYR A 130 5.98 -3.13 -14.17
N ALA A 131 6.27 -4.01 -15.13
CA ALA A 131 5.82 -5.39 -15.16
C ALA A 131 6.88 -6.33 -14.59
N VAL A 132 6.44 -7.31 -13.79
CA VAL A 132 7.30 -8.38 -13.28
C VAL A 132 6.59 -9.72 -13.37
N ASP A 133 7.37 -10.79 -13.53
CA ASP A 133 6.88 -12.12 -13.17
C ASP A 133 6.95 -12.27 -11.64
N ALA A 134 5.88 -12.76 -11.03
CA ALA A 134 5.78 -12.98 -9.59
C ALA A 134 5.10 -14.31 -9.29
N LEU A 135 5.42 -14.88 -8.13
CA LEU A 135 4.62 -15.95 -7.55
C LEU A 135 3.50 -15.32 -6.71
N VAL A 136 2.27 -15.71 -6.97
CA VAL A 136 1.08 -15.27 -6.24
C VAL A 136 0.54 -16.44 -5.45
N PHE A 137 0.56 -16.32 -4.13
CA PHE A 137 0.01 -17.32 -3.22
C PHE A 137 -1.31 -16.85 -2.63
N ASP A 138 -2.39 -17.45 -3.11
CA ASP A 138 -3.72 -17.23 -2.56
C ASP A 138 -3.98 -18.20 -1.41
N LYS A 139 -4.01 -17.63 -0.20
CA LYS A 139 -4.26 -18.39 1.03
C LYS A 139 -5.69 -18.91 1.14
N SER A 140 -6.65 -18.26 0.50
CA SER A 140 -8.05 -18.71 0.53
C SER A 140 -8.24 -20.02 -0.24
N THR A 141 -7.49 -20.19 -1.33
CA THR A 141 -7.50 -21.41 -2.15
C THR A 141 -6.33 -22.35 -1.88
N GLY A 142 -5.32 -21.90 -1.12
CA GLY A 142 -4.06 -22.62 -0.91
C GLY A 142 -3.21 -22.75 -2.18
N LYS A 143 -3.54 -22.02 -3.25
CA LYS A 143 -2.92 -22.17 -4.56
C LYS A 143 -1.80 -21.16 -4.77
N CYS A 144 -0.66 -21.65 -5.23
CA CYS A 144 0.41 -20.80 -5.73
C CYS A 144 0.44 -20.80 -7.26
N THR A 145 0.62 -19.64 -7.86
CA THR A 145 0.68 -19.51 -9.33
C THR A 145 1.71 -18.48 -9.76
N LYS A 146 2.36 -18.72 -10.90
CA LYS A 146 3.12 -17.68 -11.60
C LYS A 146 2.13 -16.74 -12.31
N ARG A 147 2.33 -15.44 -12.16
CA ARG A 147 1.55 -14.38 -12.81
C ARG A 147 2.46 -13.26 -13.29
N GLN A 148 2.09 -12.63 -14.41
CA GLN A 148 2.68 -11.36 -14.81
C GLN A 148 1.92 -10.23 -14.11
N MET A 149 2.62 -9.46 -13.28
CA MET A 149 2.05 -8.42 -12.43
C MET A 149 2.47 -7.04 -12.91
N GLY A 150 1.56 -6.07 -12.88
CA GLY A 150 1.84 -4.66 -13.17
C GLY A 150 1.66 -3.81 -11.91
N LEU A 151 2.64 -2.94 -11.64
CA LEU A 151 2.53 -1.96 -10.55
C LEU A 151 1.42 -0.96 -10.90
N VAL A 152 0.47 -0.79 -9.99
CA VAL A 152 -0.67 0.14 -10.17
C VAL A 152 -0.76 1.21 -9.09
N GLY A 153 -0.13 1.01 -7.93
CA GLY A 153 -0.08 2.01 -6.86
C GLY A 153 1.18 1.87 -6.05
N LEU A 154 1.70 2.98 -5.53
CA LEU A 154 2.92 3.01 -4.75
C LEU A 154 2.86 4.12 -3.70
N HIS A 155 2.97 3.77 -2.44
CA HIS A 155 3.29 4.71 -1.37
C HIS A 155 4.77 4.63 -1.07
N ILE A 156 5.41 5.78 -0.87
CA ILE A 156 6.79 5.92 -0.43
C ILE A 156 6.78 6.82 0.79
N VAL A 157 7.37 6.31 1.87
CA VAL A 157 7.56 7.02 3.12
C VAL A 157 9.04 7.09 3.37
N GLN A 158 9.59 8.30 3.46
CA GLN A 158 11.02 8.49 3.67
C GLN A 158 11.26 9.51 4.78
N LYS A 159 12.18 9.18 5.69
CA LYS A 159 12.66 10.11 6.69
C LYS A 159 13.92 10.82 6.22
N THR A 160 13.94 12.14 6.24
CA THR A 160 15.12 12.94 5.89
C THR A 160 15.38 14.02 6.93
N GLN A 161 16.57 14.61 6.92
CA GLN A 161 16.92 15.74 7.77
C GLN A 161 16.02 16.96 7.53
N THR A 162 15.59 17.17 6.27
CA THR A 162 14.66 18.26 5.91
C THR A 162 13.20 17.93 6.22
N PHE A 163 12.85 16.64 6.26
CA PHE A 163 11.53 16.13 6.65
C PHE A 163 11.67 15.13 7.80
N PRO A 164 12.01 15.60 9.02
CA PRO A 164 12.25 14.72 10.18
C PRO A 164 10.96 14.00 10.63
N ARG A 165 9.79 14.47 10.20
CA ARG A 165 8.47 13.84 10.38
C ARG A 165 8.01 13.04 9.15
N TYR A 166 8.97 12.58 8.36
CA TYR A 166 8.78 11.86 7.10
C TYR A 166 8.09 12.69 6.02
N VAL A 167 8.42 12.37 4.77
CA VAL A 167 7.60 12.69 3.61
C VAL A 167 6.83 11.44 3.20
N TRP A 168 5.53 11.59 3.02
CA TRP A 168 4.59 10.55 2.62
C TRP A 168 4.10 10.89 1.22
N ALA A 169 4.59 10.17 0.21
CA ALA A 169 4.21 10.38 -1.17
C ALA A 169 3.43 9.18 -1.70
N THR A 170 2.45 9.45 -2.56
CA THR A 170 1.67 8.40 -3.22
C THR A 170 1.65 8.60 -4.73
N PHE A 171 1.86 7.51 -5.44
CA PHE A 171 1.92 7.44 -6.89
C PHE A 171 0.98 6.35 -7.38
N GLU A 172 0.48 6.50 -8.60
CA GLU A 172 -0.36 5.50 -9.24
C GLU A 172 -0.15 5.48 -10.74
N HIS A 173 -0.59 4.42 -11.39
CA HIS A 173 -0.57 4.32 -12.84
C HIS A 173 -1.70 5.17 -13.46
N VAL A 174 -1.39 5.90 -14.53
CA VAL A 174 -2.33 6.83 -15.19
C VAL A 174 -3.55 6.12 -15.79
N ASP A 175 -3.47 4.82 -16.02
CA ASP A 175 -4.57 4.01 -16.56
C ASP A 175 -5.40 3.32 -15.48
N ASN A 176 -5.27 3.70 -14.20
CA ASN A 176 -6.06 3.06 -13.14
C ASN A 176 -7.56 3.38 -13.24
N ALA A 177 -7.91 4.66 -13.17
CA ALA A 177 -9.29 5.13 -13.09
C ALA A 177 -9.42 6.54 -13.67
N PRO A 178 -10.57 6.88 -14.29
CA PRO A 178 -10.87 8.24 -14.70
C PRO A 178 -11.17 9.13 -13.50
N SER A 179 -11.02 10.44 -13.68
CA SER A 179 -11.59 11.47 -12.81
C SER A 179 -13.10 11.57 -12.96
N GLN A 180 -13.78 12.19 -11.98
CA GLN A 180 -15.20 12.53 -12.08
C GLN A 180 -15.52 13.40 -13.30
N GLU A 181 -14.61 14.31 -13.67
CA GLU A 181 -14.77 15.15 -14.86
C GLU A 181 -14.77 14.32 -16.14
N GLU A 182 -13.81 13.39 -16.29
CA GLU A 182 -13.74 12.50 -17.44
C GLU A 182 -14.97 11.60 -17.57
N VAL A 183 -15.54 11.16 -16.45
CA VAL A 183 -16.80 10.41 -16.44
C VAL A 183 -17.96 11.30 -16.88
N SER A 184 -18.08 12.49 -16.30
CA SER A 184 -19.21 13.41 -16.53
C SER A 184 -19.26 13.95 -17.95
N ASN A 185 -18.10 14.22 -18.55
CA ASN A 185 -18.00 14.72 -19.93
C ASN A 185 -17.90 13.58 -20.99
N GLY A 186 -17.99 12.32 -20.56
CA GLY A 186 -17.94 11.14 -21.44
C GLY A 186 -16.57 10.81 -22.02
N SER A 187 -15.51 11.57 -21.71
CA SER A 187 -14.16 11.29 -22.22
C SER A 187 -13.53 10.02 -21.63
N ALA A 188 -14.00 9.55 -20.47
CA ALA A 188 -13.59 8.28 -19.88
C ALA A 188 -13.81 7.09 -20.83
N ALA A 189 -14.79 7.16 -21.74
CA ALA A 189 -15.06 6.11 -22.72
C ALA A 189 -14.02 6.04 -23.86
N LYS A 190 -13.18 7.06 -24.03
CA LYS A 190 -12.15 7.13 -25.09
C LYS A 190 -10.86 6.40 -24.71
N LYS A 191 -10.75 5.95 -23.46
CA LYS A 191 -9.56 5.35 -22.87
C LYS A 191 -9.92 4.06 -22.17
N LYS A 192 -8.99 3.11 -22.21
CA LYS A 192 -9.06 1.89 -21.41
C LYS A 192 -8.53 2.15 -20.01
N TRP A 193 -9.27 1.68 -19.01
CA TRP A 193 -8.88 1.76 -17.60
C TRP A 193 -8.70 0.36 -16.99
N SER A 194 -7.89 0.30 -15.95
CA SER A 194 -7.60 -0.93 -15.20
C SER A 194 -8.76 -1.30 -14.26
N PHE A 195 -9.49 -0.30 -13.77
CA PHE A 195 -10.53 -0.45 -12.74
C PHE A 195 -11.84 0.28 -13.08
N TYR A 196 -12.03 0.69 -14.33
CA TYR A 196 -13.26 1.38 -14.75
C TYR A 196 -13.73 0.93 -16.13
N ASN A 197 -14.98 0.51 -16.21
CA ASN A 197 -15.67 0.16 -17.45
C ASN A 197 -16.84 1.13 -17.65
N PRO A 198 -16.81 2.00 -18.69
CA PRO A 198 -17.89 2.96 -18.95
C PRO A 198 -19.24 2.29 -19.25
N ALA A 199 -19.26 1.01 -19.60
CA ALA A 199 -20.50 0.24 -19.80
C ALA A 199 -21.06 -0.37 -18.50
N SER A 200 -20.42 -0.18 -17.36
CA SER A 200 -20.88 -0.69 -16.07
C SER A 200 -21.87 0.26 -15.42
N ASN A 201 -22.94 -0.28 -14.84
CA ASN A 201 -23.91 0.47 -14.03
C ASN A 201 -23.58 0.40 -12.52
N ALA A 202 -22.48 -0.24 -12.13
CA ALA A 202 -22.10 -0.33 -10.73
C ALA A 202 -21.63 1.03 -10.20
N VAL A 203 -22.05 1.37 -8.98
CA VAL A 203 -21.64 2.61 -8.31
C VAL A 203 -20.13 2.55 -8.05
N PRO A 204 -19.34 3.55 -8.50
CA PRO A 204 -17.90 3.58 -8.24
C PRO A 204 -17.54 3.65 -6.76
N ASN A 205 -16.33 3.22 -6.45
CA ASN A 205 -15.70 3.28 -5.13
C ASN A 205 -16.49 2.57 -4.01
N GLN A 206 -17.30 1.57 -4.38
CA GLN A 206 -18.04 0.75 -3.42
C GLN A 206 -17.30 -0.55 -3.13
N GLN A 207 -17.28 -0.94 -1.86
CA GLN A 207 -16.71 -2.22 -1.45
C GLN A 207 -17.49 -3.37 -2.10
N PRO A 208 -16.81 -4.40 -2.64
CA PRO A 208 -17.48 -5.62 -3.05
C PRO A 208 -18.15 -6.29 -1.85
N LYS A 209 -19.26 -7.00 -2.09
CA LYS A 209 -19.94 -7.78 -1.05
C LYS A 209 -19.00 -8.84 -0.49
N GLU A 210 -19.01 -9.01 0.82
CA GLU A 210 -18.22 -10.02 1.50
C GLU A 210 -18.54 -11.42 0.95
N GLY A 211 -17.51 -12.23 0.74
CA GLY A 211 -17.64 -13.56 0.12
C GLY A 211 -17.87 -13.57 -1.40
N GLN A 212 -18.01 -12.41 -2.05
CA GLN A 212 -18.18 -12.27 -3.51
C GLN A 212 -17.00 -11.53 -4.16
N TRP A 213 -15.79 -12.04 -3.98
CA TRP A 213 -14.56 -11.38 -4.45
C TRP A 213 -14.19 -11.70 -5.92
N THR A 214 -15.20 -11.87 -6.77
CA THR A 214 -15.04 -12.06 -8.22
C THR A 214 -15.68 -10.93 -9.03
N THR A 215 -16.41 -10.03 -8.37
CA THR A 215 -17.07 -8.90 -9.04
C THR A 215 -16.09 -7.73 -9.17
N PRO A 216 -15.83 -7.22 -10.38
CA PRO A 216 -14.99 -6.05 -10.57
C PRO A 216 -15.49 -4.83 -9.80
N VAL A 217 -14.56 -4.14 -9.16
CA VAL A 217 -14.84 -2.85 -8.50
C VAL A 217 -14.68 -1.74 -9.53
N GLN A 218 -15.69 -0.88 -9.65
CA GLN A 218 -15.56 0.33 -10.45
C GLN A 218 -14.88 1.40 -9.61
N VAL A 219 -13.85 2.04 -10.15
CA VAL A 219 -13.08 3.07 -9.45
C VAL A 219 -13.15 4.36 -10.22
N VAL A 220 -13.43 5.45 -9.52
CA VAL A 220 -13.39 6.82 -10.06
C VAL A 220 -12.60 7.68 -9.09
N ARG A 221 -11.65 8.45 -9.61
CA ARG A 221 -10.93 9.45 -8.83
C ARG A 221 -11.89 10.59 -8.49
N VAL A 222 -12.18 10.76 -7.20
CA VAL A 222 -13.05 11.84 -6.70
C VAL A 222 -12.25 13.11 -6.50
N VAL A 223 -11.11 13.02 -5.81
CA VAL A 223 -10.24 14.20 -5.61
C VAL A 223 -9.25 14.34 -6.76
N PRO A 224 -9.31 15.46 -7.52
CA PRO A 224 -8.43 15.69 -8.64
C PRO A 224 -6.96 15.82 -8.22
N ILE A 225 -6.06 15.43 -9.13
CA ILE A 225 -4.64 15.75 -9.01
C ILE A 225 -4.46 17.18 -9.53
N ALA A 226 -4.26 18.13 -8.62
CA ALA A 226 -4.18 19.55 -8.94
C ALA A 226 -2.93 20.21 -8.31
N GLY A 227 -2.64 21.46 -8.66
CA GLY A 227 -1.56 22.26 -8.07
C GLY A 227 -0.17 21.65 -8.28
N ASN A 228 0.63 21.59 -7.21
CA ASN A 228 2.02 21.13 -7.26
C ASN A 228 2.19 19.70 -7.81
N PRO A 229 1.40 18.69 -7.39
CA PRO A 229 1.42 17.37 -8.01
C PRO A 229 1.18 17.38 -9.53
N ALA A 230 0.16 18.11 -10.00
CA ALA A 230 -0.13 18.22 -11.43
C ALA A 230 1.02 18.87 -12.21
N ALA A 231 1.57 19.97 -11.69
CA ALA A 231 2.72 20.64 -12.28
C ALA A 231 3.98 19.73 -12.31
N ALA A 232 4.21 18.96 -11.25
CA ALA A 232 5.30 17.99 -11.20
C ALA A 232 5.12 16.89 -12.25
N ASN A 233 3.91 16.32 -12.38
CA ASN A 233 3.62 15.31 -13.39
C ASN A 233 3.85 15.84 -14.82
N ALA A 234 3.33 17.04 -15.11
CA ALA A 234 3.49 17.70 -16.41
C ALA A 234 4.97 17.98 -16.75
N ARG A 235 5.82 18.20 -15.75
CA ARG A 235 7.26 18.39 -15.94
C ARG A 235 8.01 17.07 -16.10
N PHE A 236 7.80 16.11 -15.21
CA PHE A 236 8.66 14.92 -15.12
C PHE A 236 8.26 13.80 -16.09
N GLN A 237 6.99 13.63 -16.44
CA GLN A 237 6.59 12.57 -17.36
C GLN A 237 7.20 12.73 -18.77
N PRO A 238 7.22 13.94 -19.39
CA PRO A 238 7.92 14.16 -20.65
C PRO A 238 9.43 13.94 -20.53
N MET A 239 10.05 14.37 -19.42
CA MET A 239 11.48 14.13 -19.18
C MET A 239 11.80 12.64 -19.09
N LEU A 240 10.99 11.86 -18.37
CA LEU A 240 11.13 10.41 -18.28
C LEU A 240 11.00 9.75 -19.66
N ALA A 241 10.05 10.20 -20.48
CA ALA A 241 9.89 9.74 -21.85
C ALA A 241 11.10 10.08 -22.75
N ALA A 242 11.71 11.24 -22.56
CA ALA A 242 12.89 11.67 -23.30
C ALA A 242 14.17 10.92 -22.92
N LEU A 243 14.28 10.46 -21.66
CA LEU A 243 15.42 9.65 -21.21
C LEU A 243 15.50 8.30 -21.93
N ARG A 244 14.34 7.67 -22.16
CA ARG A 244 14.25 6.38 -22.84
C ARG A 244 12.83 6.16 -23.37
N ALA A 245 12.70 5.74 -24.63
CA ALA A 245 11.39 5.59 -25.28
C ALA A 245 10.47 4.57 -24.56
N ASP A 246 11.05 3.50 -24.01
CA ASP A 246 10.38 2.46 -23.22
C ASP A 246 10.43 2.73 -21.70
N ASN A 247 10.60 4.00 -21.28
CA ASN A 247 10.55 4.35 -19.86
C ASN A 247 9.11 4.30 -19.32
N VAL A 248 8.74 3.17 -18.72
CA VAL A 248 7.39 2.94 -18.17
C VAL A 248 7.00 3.92 -17.06
N TRP A 249 7.97 4.54 -16.38
CA TRP A 249 7.72 5.50 -15.29
C TRP A 249 6.97 6.76 -15.75
N ARG A 250 7.00 7.07 -17.05
CA ARG A 250 6.17 8.14 -17.65
C ARG A 250 4.67 7.87 -17.53
N ASN A 251 4.26 6.62 -17.31
CA ASN A 251 2.86 6.22 -17.15
C ASN A 251 2.43 6.20 -15.67
N TYR A 252 3.25 6.75 -14.78
CA TYR A 252 2.93 6.90 -13.36
C TYR A 252 2.85 8.38 -13.00
N GLN A 253 1.97 8.71 -12.07
CA GLN A 253 1.72 10.09 -11.64
C GLN A 253 1.78 10.21 -10.12
N LEU A 254 2.38 11.30 -9.64
CA LEU A 254 2.27 11.74 -8.26
C LEU A 254 0.84 12.19 -8.00
N VAL A 255 0.17 11.54 -7.06
CA VAL A 255 -1.17 11.97 -6.62
C VAL A 255 -1.04 13.15 -5.67
N ALA A 256 -0.24 13.01 -4.61
CA ALA A 256 0.14 14.07 -3.68
C ALA A 256 1.27 13.61 -2.74
N ALA A 257 1.79 14.56 -1.95
CA ALA A 257 2.69 14.29 -0.84
C ALA A 257 2.24 15.04 0.42
N GLN A 258 2.42 14.41 1.59
CA GLN A 258 2.17 14.98 2.92
C GLN A 258 3.45 14.93 3.75
N TRP A 259 3.65 15.91 4.62
CA TRP A 259 4.69 15.90 5.64
C TRP A 259 4.20 16.65 6.88
N GLY A 260 4.76 16.31 8.04
CA GLY A 260 4.50 17.05 9.28
C GLY A 260 5.38 18.30 9.38
N GLY A 261 4.89 19.36 10.03
CA GLY A 261 5.74 20.46 10.51
C GLY A 261 6.70 20.02 11.64
N THR A 262 7.57 20.92 12.09
CA THR A 262 8.46 20.68 13.25
C THR A 262 7.67 20.42 14.53
N ASN A 263 6.57 21.16 14.71
CA ASN A 263 5.49 20.83 15.63
C ASN A 263 4.45 19.98 14.86
N MET A 264 3.97 18.88 15.45
CA MET A 264 2.73 18.28 14.96
C MET A 264 1.62 19.30 15.20
N SER A 265 1.33 20.16 14.23
CA SER A 265 0.00 20.74 14.18
C SER A 265 -0.93 19.60 13.81
N ASP A 266 -1.86 19.29 14.70
CA ASP A 266 -3.12 18.68 14.30
C ASP A 266 -3.97 19.83 13.74
N PRO A 267 -4.29 19.87 12.44
CA PRO A 267 -4.02 18.90 11.36
C PRO A 267 -2.70 19.15 10.59
N PRO A 268 -2.21 18.17 9.80
CA PRO A 268 -0.99 18.31 8.98
C PRO A 268 -1.03 19.55 8.08
N THR A 269 0.14 20.17 7.85
CA THR A 269 0.31 21.43 7.10
C THR A 269 0.21 21.26 5.57
N GLN A 270 -0.19 20.09 5.09
CA GLN A 270 -0.28 19.68 3.68
C GLN A 270 -1.56 18.87 3.49
N PRO A 271 -2.12 18.73 2.25
CA PRO A 271 -3.56 18.62 2.05
C PRO A 271 -4.17 17.58 2.98
N LYS A 272 -5.17 18.01 3.77
CA LYS A 272 -5.81 17.17 4.80
C LYS A 272 -6.34 15.85 4.23
N PHE A 273 -6.69 15.87 2.95
CA PHE A 273 -7.23 14.75 2.22
C PHE A 273 -6.27 14.31 1.11
N LEU A 274 -6.06 12.99 1.00
CA LEU A 274 -5.29 12.37 -0.07
C LEU A 274 -5.79 10.93 -0.26
N ALA A 275 -6.10 10.56 -1.51
CA ALA A 275 -6.58 9.22 -1.83
C ALA A 275 -6.03 8.70 -3.16
N ASN A 276 -5.27 7.62 -3.10
CA ASN A 276 -4.84 6.83 -4.25
C ASN A 276 -5.98 5.92 -4.72
N THR A 277 -6.16 5.78 -6.03
CA THR A 277 -7.23 4.96 -6.61
C THR A 277 -7.14 3.47 -6.25
N THR A 278 -5.96 3.00 -5.88
CA THR A 278 -5.69 1.60 -5.50
C THR A 278 -5.29 1.42 -4.05
N MET A 279 -4.92 2.49 -3.33
CA MET A 279 -4.58 2.42 -1.90
C MET A 279 -5.74 2.82 -0.98
N GLU A 280 -6.53 3.82 -1.38
CA GLU A 280 -7.65 4.39 -0.64
C GLU A 280 -8.91 4.37 -1.52
N THR A 281 -9.14 3.28 -2.25
CA THR A 281 -10.24 3.15 -3.24
C THR A 281 -11.60 3.49 -2.64
N TYR A 282 -11.82 3.07 -1.39
CA TYR A 282 -13.10 3.19 -0.69
C TYR A 282 -13.15 4.39 0.27
N LEU A 283 -12.14 5.26 0.20
CA LEU A 283 -11.99 6.48 1.00
C LEU A 283 -11.67 7.65 0.07
N GLN A 284 -12.36 7.70 -1.08
CA GLN A 284 -12.17 8.73 -2.09
C GLN A 284 -12.93 10.03 -1.76
N GLU A 285 -13.95 9.96 -0.91
CA GLU A 285 -14.79 11.12 -0.58
C GLU A 285 -14.12 12.04 0.44
N PRO A 286 -14.04 13.36 0.18
CA PRO A 286 -13.46 14.30 1.12
C PRO A 286 -14.30 14.38 2.40
N VAL A 287 -13.63 14.30 3.55
CA VAL A 287 -14.26 14.47 4.86
C VAL A 287 -13.60 15.64 5.58
N ASP A 288 -14.39 16.67 5.90
CA ASP A 288 -13.92 17.83 6.66
C ASP A 288 -13.95 17.55 8.17
N ALA A 289 -13.15 16.56 8.59
CA ALA A 289 -12.87 16.31 10.00
C ALA A 289 -11.35 16.23 10.20
N PRO A 290 -10.77 16.97 11.17
CA PRO A 290 -9.32 17.13 11.31
C PRO A 290 -8.58 15.81 11.54
N ASN A 291 -9.22 14.86 12.23
CA ASN A 291 -8.72 13.50 12.49
C ASN A 291 -9.40 12.44 11.62
N SER A 292 -9.97 12.84 10.49
CA SER A 292 -10.51 11.91 9.52
C SER A 292 -9.37 11.04 8.97
N PRO A 293 -9.58 9.72 8.80
CA PRO A 293 -8.53 8.81 8.33
C PRO A 293 -8.07 9.00 6.88
N HIS A 294 -8.53 10.06 6.22
CA HIS A 294 -8.21 10.36 4.85
C HIS A 294 -6.81 10.98 4.76
N GLY A 295 -5.99 10.46 3.84
CA GLY A 295 -4.57 10.81 3.75
C GLY A 295 -3.65 9.89 4.56
N CYS A 296 -2.39 9.85 4.15
CA CYS A 296 -1.39 8.91 4.68
C CYS A 296 -1.14 9.14 6.18
N ILE A 297 -0.84 10.38 6.59
CA ILE A 297 -0.47 10.67 7.99
C ILE A 297 -1.65 10.38 8.94
N ASN A 298 -2.86 10.80 8.59
CA ASN A 298 -4.03 10.62 9.44
C ASN A 298 -4.47 9.15 9.53
N CYS A 299 -4.39 8.40 8.42
CA CYS A 299 -4.60 6.95 8.41
C CYS A 299 -3.63 6.25 9.38
N HIS A 300 -2.33 6.56 9.27
CA HIS A 300 -1.30 5.97 10.12
C HIS A 300 -1.46 6.37 11.59
N ASN A 301 -1.73 7.65 11.89
CA ASN A 301 -1.99 8.13 13.25
C ASN A 301 -3.19 7.43 13.92
N THR A 302 -4.24 7.14 13.15
CA THR A 302 -5.42 6.42 13.66
C THR A 302 -5.08 5.00 14.14
N TYR A 303 -4.08 4.36 13.53
CA TYR A 303 -3.75 2.94 13.75
C TYR A 303 -2.38 2.68 14.36
N ALA A 304 -1.59 3.73 14.62
CA ALA A 304 -0.21 3.66 15.10
C ALA A 304 -0.02 2.78 16.35
N THR A 305 -1.09 2.57 17.13
CA THR A 305 -1.06 1.81 18.39
C THR A 305 -1.67 0.40 18.32
N THR A 306 -2.28 0.02 17.19
CA THR A 306 -3.06 -1.22 17.07
C THR A 306 -2.63 -2.07 15.88
N THR A 307 -2.72 -1.52 14.66
CA THR A 307 -2.57 -2.29 13.42
C THR A 307 -1.71 -1.63 12.36
N ASP A 308 -1.18 -0.43 12.64
CA ASP A 308 -0.22 0.18 11.75
C ASP A 308 1.02 -0.70 11.69
N GLY A 309 1.31 -1.21 10.49
CA GLY A 309 2.36 -2.18 10.22
C GLY A 309 3.75 -1.58 10.36
N ASP A 310 3.95 -0.66 11.30
CA ASP A 310 5.20 0.05 11.52
C ASP A 310 6.37 -0.84 11.92
N PHE A 311 6.12 -2.13 12.17
CA PHE A 311 7.17 -3.12 12.35
C PHE A 311 6.84 -4.40 11.56
N GLN A 312 6.91 -4.33 10.23
CA GLN A 312 6.74 -5.51 9.36
C GLN A 312 7.92 -6.49 9.39
N LEU A 313 8.39 -6.83 10.57
CA LEU A 313 9.07 -8.10 10.76
C LEU A 313 7.98 -9.01 11.28
N THR A 314 7.76 -10.13 10.58
CA THR A 314 6.77 -11.21 10.83
C THR A 314 6.47 -11.59 12.30
N LYS A 315 7.22 -11.06 13.28
CA LYS A 315 7.15 -11.31 14.73
C LYS A 315 7.14 -10.05 15.63
N ALA A 316 7.03 -8.84 15.08
CA ALA A 316 7.19 -7.57 15.80
C ALA A 316 5.88 -6.93 16.29
N TRP A 317 4.81 -7.71 16.39
CA TRP A 317 3.48 -7.21 16.68
C TRP A 317 3.24 -6.95 18.18
N PRO A 318 2.68 -5.79 18.59
CA PRO A 318 2.26 -5.54 19.97
C PRO A 318 1.16 -6.52 20.38
N HIS A 319 1.41 -7.33 21.41
CA HIS A 319 0.48 -8.35 21.92
C HIS A 319 -0.91 -7.80 22.32
N ALA A 320 -1.83 -7.67 21.36
CA ALA A 320 -3.25 -7.38 21.62
C ALA A 320 -3.86 -8.42 22.57
N LYS A 321 -3.46 -9.70 22.44
CA LYS A 321 -3.92 -10.79 23.33
C LYS A 321 -3.43 -10.67 24.78
N GLN A 322 -2.25 -10.12 25.04
CA GLN A 322 -1.77 -9.97 26.43
C GLN A 322 -2.40 -8.77 27.12
N ARG A 323 -2.70 -7.69 26.38
CA ARG A 323 -3.39 -6.51 26.92
C ARG A 323 -4.85 -6.80 27.27
N ALA A 324 -5.57 -7.53 26.41
CA ALA A 324 -6.93 -7.99 26.70
C ALA A 324 -6.97 -8.93 27.93
N LYS A 325 -6.01 -9.85 28.04
CA LYS A 325 -5.92 -10.77 29.19
C LYS A 325 -5.58 -10.02 30.48
N ALA A 326 -4.68 -9.02 30.42
CA ALA A 326 -4.33 -8.19 31.57
C ALA A 326 -5.49 -7.30 32.05
N ILE A 327 -6.25 -6.69 31.12
CA ILE A 327 -7.44 -5.89 31.45
C ILE A 327 -8.53 -6.77 32.06
N VAL A 328 -8.81 -7.95 31.49
CA VAL A 328 -9.78 -8.89 32.07
C VAL A 328 -9.34 -9.35 33.46
N GLN A 329 -8.06 -9.71 33.64
CA GLN A 329 -7.53 -10.11 34.95
C GLN A 329 -7.57 -8.97 35.97
N GLN A 330 -7.31 -7.73 35.56
CA GLN A 330 -7.36 -6.56 36.44
C GLN A 330 -8.82 -6.19 36.80
N SER A 331 -9.74 -6.26 35.85
CA SER A 331 -11.18 -6.07 36.09
C SER A 331 -11.76 -7.14 37.01
N MET A 332 -11.33 -8.40 36.86
CA MET A 332 -11.75 -9.49 37.75
C MET A 332 -11.25 -9.29 39.19
N ARG A 333 -9.98 -8.89 39.38
CA ARG A 333 -9.45 -8.56 40.72
C ARG A 333 -10.15 -7.36 41.36
N LEU A 334 -10.53 -6.36 40.57
CA LEU A 334 -11.28 -5.19 41.06
C LEU A 334 -12.74 -5.51 41.41
N LEU A 335 -13.32 -6.54 40.80
CA LEU A 335 -14.64 -7.06 41.14
C LEU A 335 -14.60 -7.95 42.39
N GLU A 336 -13.53 -8.73 42.57
CA GLU A 336 -13.30 -9.55 43.77
C GLU A 336 -12.99 -8.69 45.02
N ALA A 337 -12.28 -7.56 44.85
CA ALA A 337 -11.98 -6.63 45.93
C ALA A 337 -13.18 -5.74 46.36
N LYS A 338 -14.32 -5.85 45.68
CA LYS A 338 -15.58 -5.14 45.99
C LYS A 338 -16.66 -6.05 46.58
N ARG A 339 -16.32 -7.29 46.92
CA ARG A 339 -17.13 -8.21 47.74
C ARG A 339 -16.52 -8.33 49.12
#